data_AF-A0A523ZXJ0-F1
#
_entry.id   AF-A0A523ZXJ0-F1
#
_cell.length_a   1.000
_cell.length_b   1.000
_cell.length_c   1.000
_cell.angle_alpha   90.00
_cell.angle_beta   90.00
_cell.angle_gamma   90.00
#
_symmetry.space_group_name_H-M   'P 1'
#
loop_
_entity.id
_entity.type
_entity.pdbx_description
1 polymer ?
#
loop_
_entity_poly.entity_id
_entity_poly.type
_entity_poly.pdbx_seq_one_letter_code
_entity_poly.pdbx_strand_id
1 'polypeptide(L)'
;TEISHLEDFVNHPDKAIRLDVIHALGKSGDEASNKILLRFLSDKDTKIRTAALRNLKYLGDDATLDYVKQMAHEKDFREKSKREKEAILKFLASTKSGEISAFLRSILKKGKIFFPYKTNETRLCAVSALGVMATPEAADILKEGTKIRNKAIRQACNFALTKIASEEESKEEIKEEPKEDSNEEQGS
;
A
#
# COMPACT_ATOMS: atom_id res chain seq x y z
N THR A 1 22.26 12.27 11.46
CA THR A 1 23.65 11.79 11.38
C THR A 1 23.76 10.28 11.23
N GLU A 2 22.78 9.48 11.66
CA GLU A 2 22.82 8.01 11.44
C GLU A 2 22.38 7.57 10.02
N ILE A 3 21.41 8.26 9.42
CA ILE A 3 20.86 7.91 8.09
C ILE A 3 21.90 8.07 6.96
N SER A 4 22.83 9.04 7.09
CA SER A 4 23.86 9.30 6.07
C SER A 4 24.80 8.11 5.85
N HIS A 5 25.05 7.31 6.89
CA HIS A 5 25.92 6.12 6.77
C HIS A 5 25.20 4.94 6.10
N LEU A 6 23.87 4.90 6.12
CA LEU A 6 23.10 3.83 5.48
C LEU A 6 23.09 3.95 3.94
N GLU A 7 23.30 5.16 3.43
CA GLU A 7 23.32 5.42 1.99
C GLU A 7 24.47 4.68 1.28
N ASP A 8 25.60 4.50 1.96
CA ASP A 8 26.78 3.78 1.45
C ASP A 8 26.48 2.30 1.15
N PHE A 9 25.46 1.74 1.79
CA PHE A 9 25.11 0.32 1.67
C PHE A 9 24.00 0.03 0.66
N VAL A 10 23.48 1.05 -0.05
CA VAL A 10 22.41 0.88 -1.05
C VAL A 10 22.80 -0.09 -2.17
N ASN A 11 24.08 -0.12 -2.55
CA ASN A 11 24.62 -1.01 -3.58
C ASN A 11 25.46 -2.16 -3.03
N HIS A 12 25.36 -2.45 -1.72
CA HIS A 12 26.18 -3.49 -1.10
C HIS A 12 25.98 -4.84 -1.82
N PRO A 13 27.07 -5.60 -2.11
CA PRO A 13 26.96 -6.85 -2.87
C PRO A 13 26.08 -7.89 -2.18
N ASP A 14 26.15 -7.94 -0.85
CA ASP A 14 25.28 -8.80 -0.03
C ASP A 14 23.85 -8.26 0.03
N LYS A 15 22.90 -9.10 -0.41
CA LYS A 15 21.46 -8.85 -0.36
C LYS A 15 20.94 -8.69 1.07
N ALA A 16 21.47 -9.44 2.03
CA ALA A 16 21.02 -9.36 3.43
C ALA A 16 21.26 -7.96 3.99
N ILE A 17 22.44 -7.40 3.74
CA ILE A 17 22.79 -6.02 4.14
C ILE A 17 21.84 -5.00 3.48
N ARG A 18 21.54 -5.16 2.18
CA ARG A 18 20.56 -4.28 1.52
C ARG A 18 19.16 -4.34 2.15
N LEU A 19 18.72 -5.53 2.60
CA LEU A 19 17.45 -5.67 3.32
C LEU A 19 17.50 -5.01 4.71
N ASP A 20 18.61 -5.16 5.44
CA ASP A 20 18.76 -4.55 6.76
C ASP A 20 18.72 -3.03 6.68
N VAL A 21 19.36 -2.45 5.67
CA VAL A 21 19.27 -1.02 5.36
C VAL A 21 17.83 -0.59 5.11
N ILE A 22 17.09 -1.31 4.26
CA ILE A 22 15.67 -1.01 3.99
C ILE A 22 14.83 -1.05 5.28
N HIS A 23 15.04 -2.06 6.13
CA HIS A 23 14.30 -2.17 7.40
C HIS A 23 14.65 -1.04 8.37
N ALA A 24 15.93 -0.64 8.45
CA ALA A 24 16.35 0.48 9.29
C ALA A 24 15.72 1.80 8.81
N LEU A 25 15.77 2.09 7.50
CA LEU A 25 15.16 3.27 6.91
C LEU A 25 13.63 3.30 7.10
N GLY A 26 12.98 2.14 6.93
CA GLY A 26 11.54 1.99 7.12
C GLY A 26 11.04 2.27 8.54
N LYS A 27 11.90 2.04 9.56
CA LYS A 27 11.59 2.40 10.95
C LYS A 27 11.63 3.90 11.20
N SER A 28 12.52 4.63 10.51
CA SER A 28 12.59 6.09 10.63
C SER A 28 11.38 6.75 9.99
N GLY A 29 11.04 6.35 8.77
CA GLY A 29 9.83 6.81 8.07
C GLY A 29 9.82 8.30 7.71
N ASP A 30 10.96 8.98 7.81
CA ASP A 30 11.14 10.38 7.44
C ASP A 30 11.45 10.57 5.94
N GLU A 31 11.43 11.83 5.48
CA GLU A 31 11.66 12.18 4.08
C GLU A 31 13.06 11.77 3.58
N ALA A 32 14.09 11.88 4.42
CA ALA A 32 15.45 11.47 4.07
C ALA A 32 15.54 9.96 3.84
N SER A 33 14.88 9.18 4.69
CA SER A 33 14.79 7.73 4.59
C SER A 33 14.00 7.30 3.36
N ASN A 34 12.90 7.98 3.05
CA ASN A 34 12.15 7.78 1.81
C ASN A 34 13.00 8.01 0.55
N LYS A 35 13.78 9.10 0.52
CA LYS A 35 14.69 9.41 -0.59
C LYS A 35 15.70 8.28 -0.83
N ILE A 36 16.22 7.66 0.22
CA ILE A 36 17.12 6.50 0.10
C ILE A 36 16.34 5.24 -0.31
N LEU A 37 15.15 5.00 0.26
CA LEU A 37 14.29 3.87 -0.10
C LEU A 37 13.92 3.85 -1.59
N LEU A 38 13.70 5.02 -2.20
CA LEU A 38 13.46 5.14 -3.64
C LEU A 38 14.58 4.53 -4.49
N ARG A 39 15.84 4.62 -4.04
CA ARG A 39 16.99 4.07 -4.79
C ARG A 39 16.93 2.54 -4.89
N PHE A 40 16.36 1.87 -3.90
CA PHE A 40 16.18 0.41 -3.90
C PHE A 40 15.07 -0.07 -4.84
N LEU A 41 14.22 0.83 -5.37
CA LEU A 41 13.18 0.47 -6.34
C LEU A 41 13.74 0.07 -7.70
N SER A 42 15.01 0.39 -7.97
CA SER A 42 15.74 -0.02 -9.18
C SER A 42 16.66 -1.24 -8.95
N ASP A 43 16.61 -1.89 -7.78
CA ASP A 43 17.48 -3.04 -7.49
C ASP A 43 17.17 -4.22 -8.43
N LYS A 44 18.21 -4.94 -8.84
CA LYS A 44 18.08 -6.14 -9.69
C LYS A 44 17.25 -7.25 -9.04
N ASP A 45 17.26 -7.35 -7.71
CA ASP A 45 16.56 -8.37 -6.95
C ASP A 45 15.13 -7.93 -6.58
N THR A 46 14.15 -8.68 -7.06
CA THR A 46 12.73 -8.43 -6.80
C THR A 46 12.37 -8.37 -5.31
N LYS A 47 13.07 -9.11 -4.44
CA LYS A 47 12.80 -9.06 -2.99
C LYS A 47 13.23 -7.71 -2.39
N ILE A 48 14.31 -7.12 -2.90
CA ILE A 48 14.77 -5.79 -2.49
C ILE A 48 13.76 -4.72 -2.90
N ARG A 49 13.37 -4.70 -4.18
CA ARG A 49 12.35 -3.76 -4.67
C ARG A 49 11.03 -3.85 -3.89
N THR A 50 10.58 -5.08 -3.63
CA THR A 50 9.36 -5.34 -2.85
C THR A 50 9.49 -4.88 -1.39
N ALA A 51 10.65 -5.09 -0.76
CA ALA A 51 10.89 -4.65 0.61
C ALA A 51 10.92 -3.13 0.72
N ALA A 52 11.55 -2.46 -0.25
CA ALA A 52 11.60 -1.02 -0.33
C ALA A 52 10.19 -0.41 -0.45
N LEU A 53 9.37 -0.89 -1.39
CA LEU A 53 7.96 -0.46 -1.55
C LEU A 53 7.11 -0.62 -0.28
N ARG A 54 7.38 -1.66 0.53
CA ARG A 54 6.65 -1.91 1.79
C ARG A 54 7.05 -0.98 2.93
N ASN A 55 8.27 -0.47 2.89
CA ASN A 55 8.80 0.43 3.91
C ASN A 55 8.64 1.90 3.52
N LEU A 56 8.51 2.19 2.23
CA LEU A 56 8.24 3.52 1.69
C LEU A 56 6.92 4.08 2.24
N LYS A 57 6.94 5.33 2.68
CA LYS A 57 5.76 6.06 3.18
C LYS A 57 5.34 7.12 2.18
N TYR A 58 4.05 7.41 2.10
CA TYR A 58 3.59 8.60 1.39
C TYR A 58 3.60 9.77 2.37
N LEU A 59 4.47 10.75 2.15
CA LEU A 59 4.63 11.92 3.01
C LEU A 59 4.12 13.21 2.34
N GLY A 60 3.20 13.06 1.37
CA GLY A 60 2.66 14.18 0.59
C GLY A 60 3.57 14.62 -0.56
N ASP A 61 4.60 13.85 -0.90
CA ASP A 61 5.52 14.18 -1.99
C ASP A 61 5.07 13.56 -3.33
N ASP A 62 4.86 14.43 -4.32
CA ASP A 62 4.35 14.01 -5.63
C ASP A 62 5.40 13.24 -6.44
N ALA A 63 6.69 13.50 -6.23
CA ALA A 63 7.77 12.83 -6.94
C ALA A 63 7.80 11.31 -6.67
N THR A 64 7.64 10.88 -5.41
CA THR A 64 7.52 9.45 -5.05
C THR A 64 6.26 8.86 -5.65
N LEU A 65 5.14 9.59 -5.58
CA LEU A 65 3.87 9.12 -6.13
C LEU A 65 3.98 8.89 -7.65
N ASP A 66 4.52 9.84 -8.39
CA ASP A 66 4.69 9.74 -9.85
C ASP A 66 5.63 8.61 -10.24
N TYR A 67 6.73 8.43 -9.51
CA TYR A 67 7.65 7.32 -9.75
C TYR A 67 6.95 5.96 -9.57
N VAL A 68 6.21 5.76 -8.47
CA VAL A 68 5.51 4.48 -8.24
C VAL A 68 4.31 4.30 -9.18
N LYS A 69 3.64 5.38 -9.59
CA LYS A 69 2.62 5.34 -10.65
C LYS A 69 3.24 4.84 -11.95
N GLN A 70 4.39 5.37 -12.35
CA GLN A 70 5.11 4.92 -13.55
C GLN A 70 5.38 3.41 -13.50
N MET A 71 5.88 2.89 -12.37
CA MET A 71 6.10 1.45 -12.18
C MET A 71 4.83 0.60 -12.37
N ALA A 72 3.65 1.15 -12.07
CA ALA A 72 2.36 0.48 -12.26
C ALA A 72 1.82 0.55 -13.71
N HIS A 73 2.32 1.50 -14.51
CA HIS A 73 1.96 1.72 -15.90
C HIS A 73 2.93 1.08 -16.90
N GLU A 74 4.14 0.73 -16.47
CA GLU A 74 5.16 0.11 -17.32
C GLU A 74 4.71 -1.23 -17.92
N LYS A 75 5.21 -1.53 -19.12
CA LYS A 75 4.86 -2.77 -19.84
C LYS A 75 5.23 -4.02 -19.05
N ASP A 76 6.31 -3.96 -18.29
CA ASP A 76 6.83 -5.07 -17.49
C ASP A 76 6.07 -5.28 -16.17
N PHE A 77 5.21 -4.33 -15.73
CA PHE A 77 4.39 -4.46 -14.52
C PHE A 77 3.64 -5.79 -14.45
N ARG A 78 3.27 -6.31 -15.62
CA ARG A 78 2.55 -7.57 -15.77
C ARG A 78 3.41 -8.79 -15.52
N GLU A 79 4.70 -8.71 -15.83
CA GLU A 79 5.70 -9.76 -15.63
C GLU A 79 6.27 -9.72 -14.21
N LYS A 80 6.09 -8.60 -13.48
CA LYS A 80 6.45 -8.51 -12.06
C LYS A 80 5.73 -9.58 -11.23
N SER A 81 6.38 -10.04 -10.17
CA SER A 81 5.79 -11.05 -9.28
C SER A 81 4.52 -10.53 -8.60
N LYS A 82 3.62 -11.43 -8.18
CA LYS A 82 2.44 -11.07 -7.36
C LYS A 82 2.78 -10.14 -6.20
N ARG A 83 3.85 -10.47 -5.46
CA ARG A 83 4.27 -9.75 -4.26
C ARG A 83 4.70 -8.32 -4.57
N GLU A 84 5.38 -8.14 -5.68
CA GLU A 84 5.84 -6.83 -6.15
C GLU A 84 4.66 -5.99 -6.65
N LYS A 85 3.78 -6.56 -7.49
CA LYS A 85 2.52 -5.91 -7.91
C LYS A 85 1.70 -5.45 -6.72
N GLU A 86 1.53 -6.32 -5.73
CA GLU A 86 0.78 -6.01 -4.51
C GLU A 86 1.43 -4.87 -3.71
N ALA A 87 2.76 -4.85 -3.59
CA ALA A 87 3.47 -3.78 -2.89
C ALA A 87 3.32 -2.43 -3.62
N ILE A 88 3.47 -2.39 -4.95
CA ILE A 88 3.24 -1.18 -5.77
C ILE A 88 1.83 -0.65 -5.54
N LEU A 89 0.81 -1.49 -5.73
CA LEU A 89 -0.58 -1.07 -5.63
C LEU A 89 -0.97 -0.66 -4.21
N LYS A 90 -0.42 -1.31 -3.17
CA LYS A 90 -0.65 -0.93 -1.77
C LYS A 90 0.00 0.40 -1.41
N PHE A 91 1.20 0.68 -1.90
CA PHE A 91 1.80 2.00 -1.75
C PHE A 91 0.90 3.08 -2.36
N LEU A 92 0.48 2.90 -3.62
CA LEU A 92 -0.43 3.85 -4.27
C LEU A 92 -1.73 4.02 -3.48
N ALA A 93 -2.33 2.93 -3.02
CA ALA A 93 -3.55 2.95 -2.20
C ALA A 93 -3.37 3.72 -0.88
N SER A 94 -2.17 3.74 -0.31
CA SER A 94 -1.91 4.46 0.95
C SER A 94 -2.07 5.98 0.83
N THR A 95 -2.04 6.52 -0.41
CA THR A 95 -2.31 7.94 -0.68
C THR A 95 -3.78 8.33 -0.46
N LYS A 96 -4.68 7.33 -0.47
CA LYS A 96 -6.14 7.51 -0.33
C LYS A 96 -6.76 8.52 -1.32
N SER A 97 -6.11 8.76 -2.46
CA SER A 97 -6.61 9.72 -3.43
C SER A 97 -7.72 9.13 -4.32
N GLY A 98 -8.65 9.98 -4.76
CA GLY A 98 -9.70 9.60 -5.70
C GLY A 98 -9.15 9.13 -7.05
N GLU A 99 -8.02 9.69 -7.49
CA GLU A 99 -7.30 9.26 -8.70
C GLU A 99 -6.82 7.81 -8.57
N ILE A 100 -6.19 7.44 -7.45
CA ILE A 100 -5.75 6.06 -7.23
C ILE A 100 -6.96 5.13 -7.09
N SER A 101 -8.05 5.58 -6.48
CA SER A 101 -9.31 4.82 -6.44
C SER A 101 -9.81 4.48 -7.84
N ALA A 102 -9.83 5.47 -8.74
CA ALA A 102 -10.20 5.27 -10.14
C ALA A 102 -9.24 4.33 -10.88
N PHE A 103 -7.94 4.46 -10.64
CA PHE A 103 -6.92 3.57 -11.20
C PHE A 103 -7.10 2.11 -10.75
N LEU A 104 -7.26 1.86 -9.46
CA LEU A 104 -7.50 0.53 -8.90
C LEU A 104 -8.83 -0.07 -9.35
N ARG A 105 -9.90 0.74 -9.43
CA ARG A 105 -11.18 0.36 -10.06
C ARG A 105 -10.95 -0.11 -11.48
N SER A 106 -10.15 0.64 -12.25
CA SER A 106 -9.81 0.27 -13.62
C SER A 106 -9.17 -1.12 -13.63
N ILE A 107 -8.17 -1.40 -12.78
CA ILE A 107 -7.49 -2.71 -12.71
C ILE A 107 -8.47 -3.82 -12.36
N LEU A 108 -9.35 -3.63 -11.37
CA LEU A 108 -10.34 -4.61 -10.96
C LEU A 108 -11.31 -5.00 -12.09
N LYS A 109 -11.79 -4.00 -12.84
CA LYS A 109 -12.73 -4.18 -13.96
C LYS A 109 -12.02 -4.66 -15.23
N LYS A 110 -12.67 -5.58 -15.96
CA LYS A 110 -12.27 -5.94 -17.33
C LYS A 110 -12.57 -4.77 -18.27
N GLY A 111 -11.70 -3.77 -18.34
CA GLY A 111 -11.78 -2.68 -19.30
C GLY A 111 -11.08 -3.04 -20.62
N LYS A 112 -11.72 -2.74 -21.76
CA LYS A 112 -11.17 -2.94 -23.12
C LYS A 112 -10.11 -1.89 -23.53
N ILE A 113 -9.83 -0.89 -22.69
CA ILE A 113 -9.25 0.39 -23.15
C ILE A 113 -7.76 0.60 -22.79
N PHE A 114 -7.18 -0.09 -21.80
CA PHE A 114 -5.78 0.17 -21.39
C PHE A 114 -4.88 -1.05 -21.16
N PHE A 115 -5.45 -2.25 -20.93
CA PHE A 115 -4.66 -3.46 -20.68
C PHE A 115 -5.38 -4.67 -21.29
N PRO A 116 -5.00 -5.11 -22.50
CA PRO A 116 -5.70 -6.18 -23.20
C PRO A 116 -5.66 -7.57 -22.48
N TYR A 117 -4.94 -7.69 -21.36
CA TYR A 117 -4.68 -8.98 -20.69
C TYR A 117 -4.45 -8.84 -19.18
N LYS A 118 -5.46 -8.36 -18.43
CA LYS A 118 -5.41 -8.35 -16.96
C LYS A 118 -5.51 -9.77 -16.42
N THR A 119 -4.48 -10.26 -15.73
CA THR A 119 -4.54 -11.56 -15.04
C THR A 119 -5.47 -11.46 -13.83
N ASN A 120 -6.07 -12.57 -13.41
CA ASN A 120 -6.84 -12.59 -12.17
C ASN A 120 -5.95 -12.26 -10.95
N GLU A 121 -4.66 -12.57 -11.01
CA GLU A 121 -3.68 -12.19 -10.00
C GLU A 121 -3.61 -10.67 -9.81
N THR A 122 -3.38 -9.89 -10.87
CA THR A 122 -3.31 -8.42 -10.77
C THR A 122 -4.61 -7.82 -10.24
N ARG A 123 -5.75 -8.39 -10.62
CA ARG A 123 -7.07 -7.98 -10.11
C ARG A 123 -7.21 -8.24 -8.62
N LEU A 124 -6.72 -9.38 -8.12
CA LEU A 124 -6.67 -9.67 -6.69
C LEU A 124 -5.73 -8.73 -5.93
N CYS A 125 -4.60 -8.34 -6.53
CA CYS A 125 -3.73 -7.30 -5.95
C CYS A 125 -4.47 -5.96 -5.82
N ALA A 126 -5.25 -5.56 -6.83
CA ALA A 126 -6.06 -4.34 -6.75
C ALA A 126 -7.15 -4.44 -5.67
N VAL A 127 -7.81 -5.60 -5.52
CA VAL A 127 -8.75 -5.83 -4.40
C VAL A 127 -8.04 -5.65 -3.05
N SER A 128 -6.86 -6.22 -2.89
CA SER A 128 -6.08 -6.08 -1.66
C SER A 128 -5.70 -4.62 -1.38
N ALA A 129 -5.29 -3.88 -2.42
CA ALA A 129 -4.95 -2.46 -2.32
C ALA A 129 -6.16 -1.60 -1.94
N LEU A 130 -7.32 -1.82 -2.59
CA LEU A 130 -8.58 -1.16 -2.23
C LEU A 130 -8.98 -1.43 -0.77
N GLY A 131 -8.78 -2.66 -0.29
CA GLY A 131 -9.01 -3.01 1.12
C GLY A 131 -8.13 -2.23 2.09
N VAL A 132 -6.85 -2.00 1.75
CA VAL A 132 -5.92 -1.18 2.54
C VAL A 132 -6.25 0.31 2.46
N MET A 133 -6.75 0.78 1.32
CA MET A 133 -7.13 2.18 1.12
C MET A 133 -8.20 2.62 2.12
N ALA A 134 -9.18 1.74 2.39
CA ALA A 134 -10.22 1.90 3.41
C ALA A 134 -10.91 3.28 3.35
N THR A 135 -11.30 3.70 2.15
CA THR A 135 -12.13 4.89 1.93
C THR A 135 -13.54 4.47 1.48
N PRO A 136 -14.57 5.33 1.63
CA PRO A 136 -15.91 5.05 1.11
C PRO A 136 -15.91 4.70 -0.39
N GLU A 137 -15.10 5.41 -1.19
CA GLU A 137 -14.97 5.14 -2.63
C GLU A 137 -14.34 3.76 -2.87
N ALA A 138 -13.35 3.36 -2.06
CA ALA A 138 -12.76 2.02 -2.10
C ALA A 138 -13.81 0.95 -1.84
N ALA A 139 -14.63 1.14 -0.80
CA ALA A 139 -15.71 0.23 -0.44
C ALA A 139 -16.72 0.10 -1.58
N ASP A 140 -17.11 1.18 -2.23
CA ASP A 140 -18.02 1.13 -3.37
C ASP A 140 -17.43 0.38 -4.58
N ILE A 141 -16.14 0.57 -4.85
CA ILE A 141 -15.43 -0.21 -5.87
C ILE A 141 -15.42 -1.71 -5.52
N LEU A 142 -15.19 -2.05 -4.25
CA LEU A 142 -15.21 -3.43 -3.78
C LEU A 142 -16.62 -4.04 -3.87
N LYS A 143 -17.68 -3.29 -3.53
CA LYS A 143 -19.08 -3.71 -3.70
C LYS A 143 -19.39 -4.06 -5.15
N GLU A 144 -18.91 -3.29 -6.11
CA GLU A 144 -19.03 -3.65 -7.52
C GLU A 144 -18.26 -4.93 -7.87
N GLY A 145 -17.08 -5.10 -7.28
CA GLY A 145 -16.26 -6.31 -7.41
C GLY A 145 -16.96 -7.60 -6.97
N THR A 146 -17.89 -7.52 -6.01
CA THR A 146 -18.71 -8.66 -5.57
C THR A 146 -19.62 -9.21 -6.68
N LYS A 147 -19.94 -8.41 -7.70
CA LYS A 147 -20.81 -8.80 -8.82
C LYS A 147 -20.02 -9.46 -9.97
N ILE A 148 -18.70 -9.53 -9.86
CA ILE A 148 -17.84 -10.11 -10.90
C ILE A 148 -18.00 -11.63 -10.93
N ARG A 149 -18.16 -12.20 -12.14
CA ARG A 149 -18.34 -13.65 -12.37
C ARG A 149 -17.27 -14.52 -11.70
N ASN A 150 -16.01 -14.08 -11.73
CA ASN A 150 -14.89 -14.80 -11.15
C ASN A 150 -15.06 -14.96 -9.63
N LYS A 151 -15.18 -16.20 -9.16
CA LYS A 151 -15.43 -16.55 -7.75
C LYS A 151 -14.34 -16.01 -6.82
N ALA A 152 -13.06 -16.19 -7.17
CA ALA A 152 -11.95 -15.75 -6.33
C ALA A 152 -11.95 -14.24 -6.10
N ILE A 153 -12.23 -13.45 -7.14
CA ILE A 153 -12.31 -12.00 -7.04
C ILE A 153 -13.50 -11.58 -6.19
N ARG A 154 -14.67 -12.18 -6.42
CA ARG A 154 -15.87 -11.91 -5.61
C ARG A 154 -15.62 -12.19 -4.12
N GLN A 155 -15.02 -13.32 -3.80
CA GLN A 155 -14.67 -13.70 -2.42
C GLN A 155 -13.67 -12.72 -1.81
N ALA A 156 -12.63 -12.33 -2.55
CA ALA A 156 -11.65 -11.36 -2.10
C ALA A 156 -12.29 -9.98 -1.83
N CYS A 157 -13.24 -9.55 -2.66
CA CYS A 157 -13.98 -8.31 -2.44
C CYS A 157 -14.83 -8.36 -1.17
N ASN A 158 -15.57 -9.44 -0.94
CA ASN A 158 -16.34 -9.63 0.29
C ASN A 158 -15.43 -9.63 1.54
N PHE A 159 -14.29 -10.30 1.46
CA PHE A 159 -13.31 -10.32 2.55
C PHE A 159 -12.75 -8.92 2.84
N ALA A 160 -12.38 -8.17 1.79
CA ALA A 160 -11.88 -6.81 1.95
C ALA A 160 -12.93 -5.86 2.55
N LEU A 161 -14.21 -5.99 2.16
CA LEU A 161 -15.32 -5.22 2.75
C LEU A 161 -15.52 -5.54 4.23
N THR A 162 -15.47 -6.83 4.60
CA THR A 162 -15.60 -7.26 6.00
C THR A 162 -14.47 -6.65 6.85
N LYS A 163 -13.25 -6.64 6.30
CA LYS A 163 -12.10 -6.05 6.97
C LYS A 163 -12.26 -4.54 7.17
N ILE A 164 -12.73 -3.80 6.16
CA ILE A 164 -12.98 -2.35 6.28
C ILE A 164 -14.01 -2.10 7.38
N ALA A 165 -15.13 -2.82 7.40
CA ALA A 165 -16.17 -2.67 8.43
C ALA A 165 -15.62 -2.92 9.85
N SER A 166 -14.87 -4.00 10.07
CA SER A 166 -14.26 -4.27 11.38
C SER A 166 -13.25 -3.22 11.84
N GLU A 167 -12.55 -2.57 10.90
CA GLU A 167 -11.62 -1.47 11.20
C GLU A 167 -12.33 -0.13 11.46
N GLU A 168 -13.58 0.02 11.03
CA GLU A 168 -14.42 1.18 11.34
C GLU A 168 -15.02 1.02 12.75
N GLU A 169 -15.61 -0.15 13.04
CA GLU A 169 -16.17 -0.48 14.37
C GLU A 169 -15.14 -0.32 15.49
N SER A 170 -13.94 -0.88 15.32
CA SER A 170 -12.85 -0.74 16.31
C SER A 170 -12.36 0.70 16.51
N LYS A 171 -12.54 1.60 15.54
CA LYS A 171 -12.20 3.03 15.71
C LYS A 171 -13.30 3.84 16.39
N GLU A 172 -14.54 3.37 16.33
CA GLU A 172 -15.68 3.97 17.04
C GLU A 172 -15.62 3.61 18.53
N GLU A 173 -15.35 2.34 18.87
CA GLU A 173 -15.17 1.89 20.26
C GLU A 173 -14.08 2.66 21.02
N ILE A 174 -12.94 2.96 20.38
CA ILE A 174 -11.84 3.73 21.00
C ILE A 174 -12.22 5.20 21.25
N LYS A 175 -13.19 5.76 20.52
CA LYS A 175 -13.63 7.16 20.70
C LYS A 175 -14.67 7.32 21.81
N GLU A 176 -15.32 6.23 22.23
CA GLU A 176 -16.39 6.24 23.24
C GLU A 176 -15.90 5.93 24.66
N GLU A 177 -14.60 5.70 24.90
CA GLU A 177 -14.08 5.58 26.27
C GLU A 177 -14.36 6.87 27.07
N PRO A 178 -15.10 6.77 28.21
CA PRO A 178 -15.47 7.95 28.99
C PRO A 178 -14.20 8.59 29.58
N LYS A 179 -14.13 9.92 29.54
CA LYS A 179 -13.21 10.67 30.42
C LYS A 179 -13.62 10.34 31.85
N GLU A 180 -12.77 9.60 32.58
CA GLU A 180 -12.93 9.44 34.03
C GLU A 180 -13.02 10.83 34.65
N ASP A 181 -14.19 11.13 35.21
CA ASP A 181 -14.42 12.28 36.08
C ASP A 181 -13.51 12.11 37.30
N SER A 182 -12.38 12.81 37.28
CA SER A 182 -11.57 13.05 38.48
C SER A 182 -12.28 14.10 39.32
N ASN A 183 -13.33 13.66 40.02
CA ASN A 183 -13.95 14.41 41.10
C ASN A 183 -14.21 13.46 42.27
N GLU A 184 -13.15 13.15 43.00
CA GLU A 184 -13.28 12.73 44.40
C GLU A 184 -12.58 13.77 45.27
N GLU A 185 -13.45 14.57 45.89
CA GLU A 185 -13.42 14.92 47.31
C GLU A 185 -12.04 15.08 47.96
N GLN A 186 -11.66 16.33 48.18
CA GLN A 186 -11.08 16.70 49.47
C GLN A 186 -11.95 17.79 50.09
N GLY A 187 -13.02 17.34 50.74
CA GLY A 187 -13.67 18.07 51.82
C GLY A 187 -13.10 17.62 53.16
N SER A 188 -12.47 18.56 53.89
CA SER A 188 -12.49 18.78 55.35
C SER A 188 -11.19 19.39 55.83
#